data_AF-A0A419ETU2-F1
#
_entry.id   AF-A0A419ETU2-F1
#
_cell.length_a   1.000
_cell.length_b   1.000
_cell.length_c   1.000
_cell.angle_alpha   90.00
_cell.angle_beta   90.00
_cell.angle_gamma   90.00
#
_symmetry.space_group_name_H-M   'P 1'
#
loop_
_entity.id
_entity.type
_entity.pdbx_description
1 polymer ?
#
loop_
_entity_poly.entity_id
_entity_poly.type
_entity_poly.pdbx_seq_one_letter_code
_entity_poly.pdbx_strand_id
1 'polypeptide(L)'
;MKIWAHKYLLSPPGGILLVMTFWWLLPLFIRDVFRFPIYLYVTSFNLYFLMFAQTSIMSFAANLLNIKLSYWGKIGYWIKYIISCSLYSVNIFLSLFVIDFFHFRIRGVIEFFGTDPEGSIVLYFIPTVPFYWLIGFLLCFLLTLYRLYRKIANPDEQT
;
A
#
# COMPACT_ATOMS: atom_id res chain seq x y z
N MET A 1 19.19 -9.18 -19.22
CA MET A 1 18.51 -8.10 -18.47
C MET A 1 17.16 -8.48 -17.82
N LYS A 2 16.59 -9.69 -18.04
CA LYS A 2 15.21 -10.03 -17.63
C LYS A 2 15.00 -10.49 -16.17
N ILE A 3 16.04 -10.89 -15.43
CA ILE A 3 15.89 -11.49 -14.08
C ILE A 3 16.04 -10.47 -12.94
N TRP A 4 16.64 -9.31 -13.22
CA TRP A 4 16.98 -8.33 -12.19
C TRP A 4 15.79 -7.46 -11.75
N ALA A 5 14.90 -7.09 -12.66
CA ALA A 5 13.79 -6.16 -12.37
C ALA A 5 12.83 -6.69 -11.29
N HIS A 6 12.51 -7.99 -11.30
CA HIS A 6 11.60 -8.60 -10.33
C HIS A 6 12.15 -8.55 -8.90
N LYS A 7 13.47 -8.75 -8.74
CA LYS A 7 14.13 -8.68 -7.43
C LYS A 7 14.12 -7.26 -6.86
N TYR A 8 14.16 -6.25 -7.73
CA TYR A 8 14.09 -4.84 -7.34
C TYR A 8 12.66 -4.32 -7.11
N LEU A 9 11.64 -4.94 -7.70
CA LEU A 9 10.25 -4.54 -7.46
C LEU A 9 9.75 -5.05 -6.09
N LEU A 10 10.13 -6.27 -5.73
CA LEU A 10 9.73 -6.93 -4.48
C LEU A 10 10.69 -6.67 -3.31
N SER A 11 11.80 -5.96 -3.53
CA SER A 11 12.64 -5.54 -2.42
C SER A 11 11.86 -4.59 -1.50
N PRO A 12 12.08 -4.65 -0.18
CA PRO A 12 11.53 -3.64 0.72
C PRO A 12 12.29 -2.32 0.54
N PRO A 13 11.63 -1.16 0.74
CA PRO A 13 10.24 -0.97 1.21
C PRO A 13 9.13 -1.15 0.17
N GLY A 14 9.43 -1.04 -1.14
CA GLY A 14 8.41 -0.97 -2.19
C GLY A 14 7.57 -2.24 -2.30
N GLY A 15 8.17 -3.42 -2.10
CA GLY A 15 7.44 -4.68 -2.06
C GLY A 15 6.37 -4.71 -0.96
N ILE A 16 6.64 -4.11 0.21
CA ILE A 16 5.67 -4.03 1.31
C ILE A 16 4.49 -3.14 0.91
N LEU A 17 4.76 -1.99 0.29
CA LEU A 17 3.72 -1.09 -0.21
C LEU A 17 2.81 -1.78 -1.24
N LEU A 18 3.39 -2.53 -2.18
CA LEU A 18 2.63 -3.30 -3.17
C LEU A 18 1.71 -4.33 -2.49
N VAL A 19 2.24 -5.10 -1.54
CA VAL A 19 1.46 -6.08 -0.80
C VAL A 19 0.32 -5.42 -0.03
N MET A 20 0.60 -4.34 0.71
CA MET A 20 -0.40 -3.63 1.50
C MET A 20 -1.56 -3.11 0.64
N THR A 21 -1.26 -2.52 -0.53
CA THR A 21 -2.30 -2.00 -1.42
C THR A 21 -3.02 -3.11 -2.17
N PHE A 22 -2.30 -4.08 -2.73
CA PHE A 22 -2.91 -5.11 -3.59
C PHE A 22 -3.74 -6.11 -2.79
N TRP A 23 -3.42 -6.29 -1.50
CA TRP A 23 -4.22 -7.10 -0.58
C TRP A 23 -5.70 -6.67 -0.55
N TRP A 24 -5.96 -5.36 -0.67
CA TRP A 24 -7.33 -4.82 -0.71
C TRP A 24 -7.82 -4.58 -2.15
N LEU A 25 -6.94 -4.03 -3.00
CA LEU A 25 -7.32 -3.60 -4.35
C LEU A 25 -7.63 -4.78 -5.28
N LEU A 26 -6.88 -5.88 -5.19
CA LEU A 26 -7.03 -7.00 -6.11
C LEU A 26 -8.35 -7.79 -5.88
N PRO A 27 -8.75 -8.15 -4.64
CA PRO A 27 -10.02 -8.82 -4.41
C PRO A 27 -11.23 -7.97 -4.84
N LEU A 28 -11.18 -6.65 -4.60
CA LEU A 28 -12.23 -5.73 -5.03
C LEU A 28 -12.30 -5.65 -6.56
N PHE A 29 -11.15 -5.53 -7.23
CA PHE A 29 -11.07 -5.52 -8.69
C PHE A 29 -11.68 -6.78 -9.29
N ILE A 30 -11.29 -7.95 -8.77
CA ILE A 30 -11.82 -9.24 -9.24
C ILE A 30 -13.34 -9.29 -9.05
N ARG A 31 -13.83 -8.94 -7.86
CA ARG A 31 -15.27 -8.87 -7.57
C ARG A 31 -16.01 -7.98 -8.56
N ASP A 32 -15.48 -6.79 -8.85
CA ASP A 32 -16.16 -5.81 -9.70
C ASP A 32 -16.08 -6.18 -11.19
N VAL A 33 -14.99 -6.82 -11.65
CA VAL A 33 -14.91 -7.40 -13.00
C VAL A 33 -15.96 -8.48 -13.23
N PHE A 34 -16.25 -9.32 -12.23
CA PHE A 34 -17.31 -10.33 -12.32
C PHE A 34 -18.72 -9.75 -12.22
N ARG A 35 -18.88 -8.60 -11.56
CA ARG A 35 -20.18 -7.98 -11.33
C ARG A 35 -20.59 -7.01 -12.45
N PHE A 36 -19.64 -6.29 -13.03
CA PHE A 36 -19.88 -5.23 -14.01
C PHE A 36 -19.15 -5.53 -15.32
N PRO A 37 -19.86 -5.61 -16.46
CA PRO A 37 -19.23 -5.87 -17.76
C PRO A 37 -18.30 -4.71 -18.15
N ILE A 38 -17.03 -5.02 -18.41
CA ILE A 38 -15.96 -4.03 -18.66
C ILE A 38 -16.32 -3.05 -19.78
N TYR A 39 -16.95 -3.52 -20.86
CA TYR A 39 -17.26 -2.69 -22.03
C TYR A 39 -18.30 -1.57 -21.75
N LEU A 40 -19.09 -1.69 -20.67
CA LEU A 40 -20.04 -0.65 -20.26
C LEU A 40 -19.48 0.30 -19.20
N TYR A 41 -18.45 -0.13 -18.45
CA TYR A 41 -17.95 0.58 -17.26
C TYR A 41 -16.44 0.85 -17.31
N VAL A 42 -15.87 1.02 -18.51
CA VAL A 42 -14.43 1.26 -18.72
C VAL A 42 -13.92 2.43 -17.86
N THR A 43 -14.68 3.52 -17.81
CA THR A 43 -14.39 4.72 -17.01
C THR A 43 -14.30 4.42 -15.52
N SER A 44 -15.08 3.48 -15.00
CA SER A 44 -15.00 3.03 -13.60
C SER A 44 -13.80 2.15 -13.34
N PHE A 45 -13.42 1.29 -14.28
CA PHE A 45 -12.21 0.47 -14.15
C PHE A 45 -10.91 1.29 -14.21
N ASN A 46 -10.91 2.50 -14.80
CA ASN A 46 -9.75 3.40 -14.79
C ASN A 46 -9.25 3.72 -13.38
N LEU A 47 -10.15 3.77 -12.38
CA LEU A 47 -9.78 3.94 -10.97
C LEU A 47 -8.78 2.88 -10.51
N TYR A 48 -9.06 1.61 -10.81
CA TYR A 48 -8.20 0.50 -10.44
C TYR A 48 -6.86 0.58 -11.14
N PHE A 49 -6.86 0.81 -12.46
CA PHE A 49 -5.63 0.92 -13.23
C PHE A 49 -4.76 2.07 -12.75
N LEU A 50 -5.37 3.21 -12.42
CA LEU A 50 -4.68 4.36 -11.84
C LEU A 50 -4.04 4.00 -10.49
N MET A 51 -4.79 3.37 -9.58
CA MET A 51 -4.25 2.94 -8.28
C MET A 51 -3.13 1.90 -8.41
N PHE A 52 -3.27 0.94 -9.32
CA PHE A 52 -2.23 -0.04 -9.64
C PHE A 52 -0.96 0.63 -10.18
N ALA A 53 -1.11 1.54 -11.15
CA ALA A 53 -0.01 2.27 -11.76
C ALA A 53 0.70 3.17 -10.72
N GLN A 54 -0.06 3.97 -9.97
CA GLN A 54 0.48 4.85 -8.94
C GLN A 54 1.25 4.07 -7.87
N THR A 55 0.68 2.99 -7.36
CA THR A 55 1.33 2.16 -6.33
C THR A 55 2.61 1.53 -6.89
N SER A 56 2.61 1.09 -8.15
CA SER A 56 3.80 0.55 -8.81
C SER A 56 4.91 1.60 -8.95
N ILE A 57 4.55 2.83 -9.33
CA ILE A 57 5.49 3.97 -9.43
C ILE A 57 6.06 4.32 -8.06
N MET A 58 5.22 4.47 -7.03
CA MET A 58 5.69 4.78 -5.66
C MET A 58 6.56 3.66 -5.09
N SER A 59 6.21 2.40 -5.33
CA SER A 59 7.01 1.24 -4.93
C SER A 59 8.39 1.25 -5.58
N PHE A 60 8.43 1.47 -6.90
CA PHE A 60 9.69 1.59 -7.65
C PHE A 60 10.54 2.76 -7.13
N ALA A 61 9.95 3.93 -6.91
CA ALA A 61 10.64 5.09 -6.36
C ALA A 61 11.20 4.82 -4.95
N ALA A 62 10.43 4.19 -4.07
CA ALA A 62 10.86 3.85 -2.72
C ALA A 62 12.03 2.85 -2.72
N ASN A 63 12.01 1.88 -3.64
CA ASN A 63 13.12 0.94 -3.82
C ASN A 63 14.37 1.60 -4.40
N LEU A 64 14.22 2.51 -5.37
CA LEU A 64 15.33 3.27 -5.92
C LEU A 64 16.01 4.13 -4.83
N LEU A 65 15.21 4.80 -3.99
CA LEU A 65 15.72 5.55 -2.83
C LEU A 65 16.44 4.63 -1.84
N ASN A 66 15.90 3.44 -1.59
CA ASN A 66 16.56 2.46 -0.72
C ASN A 66 17.90 1.97 -1.28
N ILE A 67 17.99 1.68 -2.58
CA ILE A 67 19.25 1.26 -3.21
C ILE A 67 20.30 2.37 -3.09
N LYS A 68 19.91 3.62 -3.33
CA LYS A 68 20.82 4.78 -3.28
C LYS A 68 21.34 5.06 -1.87
N LEU A 69 20.49 4.96 -0.86
CA LEU A 69 20.82 5.34 0.52
C LEU A 69 21.24 4.14 1.39
N SER A 70 20.96 2.91 0.95
CA SER A 70 21.16 1.66 1.69
C SER A 70 20.65 1.73 3.14
N TYR A 71 19.52 2.43 3.33
CA TYR A 71 19.04 2.80 4.65
C TYR A 71 18.22 1.67 5.29
N TRP A 72 17.49 0.89 4.49
CA TRP A 72 16.56 -0.11 5.00
C TRP A 72 17.23 -1.20 5.84
N GLY A 73 18.46 -1.60 5.49
CA GLY A 73 19.23 -2.58 6.28
C GLY A 73 19.68 -2.05 7.64
N LYS A 74 19.85 -0.74 7.77
CA LYS A 74 20.47 -0.09 8.93
C LYS A 74 19.46 0.36 9.99
N ILE A 75 18.20 0.52 9.61
CA ILE A 75 17.14 1.02 10.50
C ILE A 75 16.45 -0.11 11.29
N GLY A 76 16.02 0.22 12.51
CA GLY A 76 15.24 -0.67 13.37
C GLY A 76 13.83 -0.94 12.84
N TYR A 77 13.20 -2.01 13.34
CA TYR A 77 11.87 -2.45 12.88
C TYR A 77 10.76 -1.41 13.13
N TRP A 78 10.83 -0.64 14.22
CA TRP A 78 9.90 0.47 14.48
C TRP A 78 9.93 1.54 13.38
N ILE A 79 11.13 1.92 12.93
CA ILE A 79 11.29 2.91 11.86
C ILE A 79 10.80 2.32 10.52
N LYS A 80 11.10 1.05 10.23
CA LYS A 80 10.59 0.35 9.04
C LYS A 80 9.06 0.34 9.00
N TYR A 81 8.43 0.08 10.15
CA TYR A 81 6.98 0.14 10.31
C TYR A 81 6.44 1.54 10.00
N ILE A 82 6.98 2.58 10.65
CA ILE A 82 6.54 3.97 10.43
C ILE A 82 6.69 4.36 8.95
N ILE A 83 7.83 4.04 8.32
CA ILE A 83 8.05 4.35 6.90
C ILE A 83 7.04 3.63 6.01
N SER A 84 6.77 2.34 6.27
CA SER A 84 5.83 1.56 5.46
C SER A 84 4.40 2.10 5.56
N CYS A 85 3.93 2.38 6.78
CA CYS A 85 2.59 2.92 7.01
C CYS A 85 2.46 4.36 6.50
N SER A 86 3.49 5.18 6.62
CA SER A 86 3.52 6.53 6.03
C SER A 86 3.48 6.48 4.51
N LEU A 87 4.29 5.64 3.85
CA LEU A 87 4.26 5.46 2.40
C LEU A 87 2.88 5.00 1.93
N TYR A 88 2.26 4.05 2.64
CA TYR A 88 0.91 3.60 2.34
C TYR A 88 -0.11 4.73 2.49
N SER A 89 -0.05 5.48 3.59
CA SER A 89 -0.96 6.61 3.85
C SER A 89 -0.84 7.65 2.74
N VAL A 90 0.38 8.06 2.39
CA VAL A 90 0.64 9.01 1.30
C VAL A 90 0.12 8.46 -0.02
N ASN A 91 0.29 7.16 -0.31
CA ASN A 91 -0.24 6.55 -1.53
C ASN A 91 -1.77 6.64 -1.58
N ILE A 92 -2.47 6.32 -0.49
CA ILE A 92 -3.93 6.41 -0.44
C ILE A 92 -4.41 7.87 -0.57
N PHE A 93 -3.79 8.81 0.14
CA PHE A 93 -4.14 10.24 0.03
C PHE A 93 -3.87 10.80 -1.36
N LEU A 94 -2.76 10.40 -1.99
CA LEU A 94 -2.45 10.81 -3.35
C LEU A 94 -3.46 10.21 -4.35
N SER A 95 -3.88 8.95 -4.17
CA SER A 95 -4.92 8.36 -5.01
C SER A 95 -6.25 9.10 -4.86
N LEU A 96 -6.67 9.40 -3.62
CA LEU A 96 -7.85 10.22 -3.34
C LEU A 96 -7.78 11.58 -4.04
N PHE A 97 -6.64 12.27 -3.93
CA PHE A 97 -6.42 13.57 -4.55
C PHE A 97 -6.47 13.50 -6.08
N VAL A 98 -5.82 12.50 -6.69
CA VAL A 98 -5.84 12.31 -8.15
C VAL A 98 -7.25 11.98 -8.62
N ILE A 99 -7.97 11.12 -7.92
CA ILE A 99 -9.35 10.75 -8.27
C ILE A 99 -10.27 11.96 -8.17
N ASP A 100 -10.20 12.73 -7.08
CA ASP A 100 -10.97 13.96 -6.92
C ASP A 100 -10.66 14.96 -8.04
N PHE A 101 -9.38 15.16 -8.35
CA PHE A 101 -8.95 16.05 -9.43
C PHE A 101 -9.50 15.60 -10.79
N PHE A 102 -9.34 14.33 -11.17
CA PHE A 102 -9.81 13.82 -12.45
C PHE A 102 -11.33 13.74 -12.53
N HIS A 103 -12.01 13.36 -11.46
CA HIS A 103 -13.47 13.26 -11.44
C HIS A 103 -14.15 14.63 -11.50
N PHE A 104 -13.71 15.60 -10.70
CA PHE A 104 -14.36 16.91 -10.62
C PHE A 104 -13.90 17.89 -11.71
N ARG A 105 -12.61 17.91 -12.07
CA ARG A 105 -12.10 18.85 -13.10
C ARG A 105 -12.10 18.28 -14.50
N ILE A 106 -11.98 16.97 -14.67
CA ILE A 106 -11.90 16.32 -16.00
C ILE A 106 -13.05 15.31 -16.13
N ARG A 107 -14.28 15.85 -16.15
CA ARG A 107 -15.52 15.06 -16.25
C ARG A 107 -15.42 13.99 -17.33
N GLY A 108 -15.79 12.75 -16.99
CA GLY A 108 -15.85 11.61 -17.91
C GLY A 108 -14.58 10.74 -17.98
N VAL A 109 -13.49 11.08 -17.30
CA VAL A 109 -12.29 10.21 -17.25
C VAL A 109 -12.43 9.09 -16.20
N ILE A 110 -13.13 9.40 -15.11
CA ILE A 110 -13.38 8.52 -13.98
C ILE A 110 -14.84 8.65 -13.59
N GLU A 111 -15.56 7.53 -13.58
CA GLU A 111 -16.97 7.46 -13.16
C GLU A 111 -17.13 6.33 -12.16
N PHE A 112 -18.08 6.44 -11.23
CA PHE A 112 -18.37 5.36 -10.30
C PHE A 112 -19.29 4.31 -10.94
N PHE A 113 -19.30 3.08 -10.42
CA PHE A 113 -20.25 2.05 -10.87
C PHE A 113 -21.68 2.44 -10.43
N GLY A 114 -22.34 3.30 -11.21
CA GLY A 114 -23.66 3.87 -10.90
C GLY A 114 -23.63 5.34 -10.44
N THR A 115 -24.77 5.83 -9.91
CA THR A 115 -25.03 7.26 -9.67
C THR A 115 -24.58 7.81 -8.32
N ASP A 116 -24.19 6.99 -7.34
CA ASP A 116 -23.91 7.47 -5.99
C ASP A 116 -22.41 7.47 -5.63
N PRO A 117 -21.82 8.64 -5.29
CA PRO A 117 -20.44 8.74 -4.80
C PRO A 117 -20.20 8.00 -3.48
N GLU A 118 -21.26 7.73 -2.71
CA GLU A 118 -21.19 6.97 -1.45
C GLU A 118 -20.81 5.50 -1.67
N GLY A 119 -21.03 4.96 -2.87
CA GLY A 119 -20.57 3.63 -3.27
C GLY A 119 -19.14 3.59 -3.79
N SER A 120 -18.43 4.72 -3.79
CA SER A 120 -17.09 4.83 -4.35
C SER A 120 -16.14 3.83 -3.71
N ILE A 121 -15.46 3.06 -4.56
CA ILE A 121 -14.47 2.09 -4.09
C ILE A 121 -13.38 2.73 -3.22
N VAL A 122 -13.11 4.00 -3.46
CA VAL A 122 -12.07 4.77 -2.78
C VAL A 122 -12.39 4.93 -1.29
N LEU A 123 -13.68 5.01 -0.94
CA LEU A 123 -14.13 5.06 0.45
C LEU A 123 -13.80 3.78 1.22
N TYR A 124 -13.70 2.63 0.55
CA TYR A 124 -13.26 1.37 1.19
C TYR A 124 -11.77 1.38 1.57
N PHE A 125 -10.96 2.24 0.96
CA PHE A 125 -9.54 2.34 1.29
C PHE A 125 -9.25 3.24 2.50
N ILE A 126 -10.12 4.21 2.79
CA ILE A 126 -9.96 5.09 3.96
C ILE A 126 -9.80 4.30 5.27
N PRO A 127 -10.65 3.31 5.62
CA PRO A 127 -10.48 2.56 6.87
C PRO A 127 -9.24 1.65 6.88
N THR A 128 -8.66 1.31 5.72
CA THR A 128 -7.45 0.47 5.66
C THR A 128 -6.21 1.19 6.21
N VAL A 129 -6.18 2.52 6.15
CA VAL A 129 -5.06 3.33 6.67
C VAL A 129 -4.94 3.16 8.19
N PRO A 130 -5.93 3.53 9.03
CA PRO A 130 -5.84 3.32 10.46
C PRO A 130 -5.73 1.84 10.84
N PHE A 131 -6.32 0.93 10.05
CA PHE A 131 -6.18 -0.51 10.26
C PHE A 131 -4.71 -0.97 10.21
N TYR A 132 -3.95 -0.56 9.18
CA TYR A 132 -2.53 -0.93 9.08
C TYR A 132 -1.66 -0.26 10.15
N TRP A 133 -1.97 0.98 10.53
CA TRP A 133 -1.31 1.63 11.66
C TRP A 133 -1.55 0.85 12.96
N LEU A 134 -2.79 0.48 13.27
CA LEU A 134 -3.11 -0.25 14.50
C LEU A 134 -2.47 -1.64 14.54
N ILE A 135 -2.59 -2.43 13.47
CA ILE A 135 -2.02 -3.78 13.43
C ILE A 135 -0.49 -3.74 13.44
N GLY A 136 0.12 -2.85 12.67
CA GLY A 136 1.57 -2.71 12.65
C GLY A 136 2.11 -2.27 14.01
N PHE A 137 1.41 -1.37 14.72
CA PHE A 137 1.74 -0.99 16.08
C PHE A 137 1.65 -2.18 17.05
N LEU A 138 0.53 -2.93 17.05
CA LEU A 138 0.35 -4.10 17.91
C LEU A 138 1.45 -5.14 17.69
N LEU A 139 1.79 -5.45 16.44
CA LEU A 139 2.85 -6.40 16.11
C LEU A 139 4.23 -5.92 16.56
N CYS A 140 4.57 -4.64 16.33
CA CYS A 140 5.84 -4.08 16.78
C CYS A 140 5.94 -4.07 18.31
N PHE A 141 4.83 -3.77 18.99
CA PHE A 141 4.73 -3.79 20.44
C PHE A 141 4.93 -5.21 21.01
N LEU A 142 4.22 -6.21 20.46
CA LEU A 142 4.38 -7.61 20.85
C LEU A 142 5.82 -8.11 20.63
N LEU A 143 6.45 -7.76 19.51
CA LEU A 143 7.85 -8.08 19.24
C LEU A 143 8.81 -7.42 20.24
N THR A 144 8.49 -6.19 20.68
CA THR A 144 9.27 -5.48 21.71
C THR A 144 9.17 -6.21 23.05
N LEU A 145 7.95 -6.57 23.47
CA LEU A 145 7.71 -7.32 24.70
C LEU A 145 8.37 -8.70 24.67
N TYR A 146 8.27 -9.41 23.56
CA TYR A 146 8.91 -10.72 23.40
C TYR A 146 10.43 -10.64 23.54
N ARG A 147 11.07 -9.63 22.93
CA ARG A 147 12.52 -9.41 23.07
C ARG A 147 12.92 -9.05 24.50
N LEU A 148 12.12 -8.24 25.18
CA LEU A 148 12.34 -7.89 26.58
C LEU A 148 12.21 -9.12 27.48
N TYR A 149 11.15 -9.91 27.31
CA TYR A 149 10.94 -11.15 28.04
C TYR A 149 12.10 -12.12 27.85
N ARG A 150 12.53 -12.35 26.60
CA ARG A 150 13.67 -13.22 26.31
C ARG A 150 14.97 -12.73 26.98
N LYS A 151 15.21 -11.42 26.97
CA LYS A 151 16.38 -10.82 27.64
C LYS A 151 16.36 -11.03 29.16
N ILE A 152 15.19 -11.00 29.78
CA ILE A 152 15.03 -11.25 31.22
C ILE A 152 15.16 -12.75 31.54
N ALA A 153 14.60 -13.62 30.70
CA ALA A 153 14.60 -15.06 30.92
C ALA A 153 15.97 -15.73 30.71
N ASN A 154 16.77 -15.25 29.74
CA ASN A 154 18.09 -15.82 29.42
C ASN A 154 19.19 -14.74 29.49
N PRO A 155 19.63 -14.33 30.69
CA PRO A 155 20.69 -13.32 30.83
C PRO A 155 22.05 -13.82 30.31
N ASP A 156 22.30 -15.13 30.34
CA ASP A 156 23.60 -15.74 30.01
C ASP A 156 23.86 -15.88 28.48
N GLU A 157 22.82 -15.79 27.63
CA GLU A 157 22.95 -15.82 26.16
C GLU A 157 23.50 -14.49 25.57
N GLN A 158 23.97 -13.55 26.41
CA GLN A 158 24.41 -12.21 25.98
C GLN A 158 25.94 -12.03 25.91
N THR A 159 26.73 -13.11 25.97
CA THR A 159 28.20 -13.07 25.75
C THR A 159 28.59 -13.32 24.30
#